data_AF-A0A3N0WXY1-F1
#
_entry.id   AF-A0A3N0WXY1-F1
#
_cell.length_a   1.000
_cell.length_b   1.000
_cell.length_c   1.000
_cell.angle_alpha   90.00
_cell.angle_beta   90.00
_cell.angle_gamma   90.00
#
_symmetry.space_group_name_H-M   'P 1'
#
loop_
_entity.id
_entity.type
_entity.pdbx_description
1 polymer ?
#
loop_
_entity_poly.entity_id
_entity_poly.type
_entity_poly.pdbx_seq_one_letter_code
_entity_poly.pdbx_strand_id
1 'polypeptide(L)'
;MVKNFLLCVAVSLFFVSCKTADSKIYLLPTLHSIHKINANYDYRHLKETVVEINPDIIAVEIRPEDISQDSLYLKKNYPYEMWMMKEWFPAKKILGFDWLGTDIENQLIPANYWKEISPIKKYEKALAEDSVYSAKKAKCERFNTERLSILKTNSLAELLKSKDAQLTSDFYQCFNESLQGSIHQQVPKFYTKRNEEILENIRKIILENKNKKILFLTGDDHYIFLKDKIKHQTIPEKTKTKN
;
A
#
# COMPACT_ATOMS: atom_id res chain seq x y z
N MET A 1 66.18 22.41 -21.37
CA MET A 1 64.93 23.18 -21.36
C MET A 1 63.76 22.25 -21.71
N VAL A 2 63.48 21.22 -20.90
CA VAL A 2 62.33 20.30 -21.10
C VAL A 2 61.90 19.75 -19.74
N LYS A 3 61.11 20.53 -19.01
CA LYS A 3 60.35 20.12 -17.82
C LYS A 3 59.08 20.94 -17.94
N ASN A 4 57.96 20.32 -18.31
CA ASN A 4 56.57 20.79 -18.13
C ASN A 4 55.64 20.09 -19.13
N PHE A 5 55.60 18.75 -19.15
CA PHE A 5 54.62 18.03 -19.97
C PHE A 5 54.15 16.72 -19.36
N LEU A 6 53.96 16.68 -18.04
CA LEU A 6 53.57 15.43 -17.36
C LEU A 6 52.68 15.64 -16.13
N LEU A 7 51.86 16.70 -16.11
CA LEU A 7 51.00 16.99 -14.98
C LEU A 7 49.58 17.46 -15.37
N CYS A 8 49.00 16.92 -16.44
CA CYS A 8 47.61 17.24 -16.82
C CYS A 8 46.73 16.03 -17.19
N VAL A 9 47.21 14.79 -17.08
CA VAL A 9 46.42 13.60 -17.52
C VAL A 9 45.92 12.73 -16.35
N ALA A 10 46.33 12.99 -15.11
CA ALA A 10 46.03 12.11 -13.97
C ALA A 10 44.75 12.46 -13.17
N VAL A 11 43.95 13.45 -13.59
CA VAL A 11 42.72 13.87 -12.85
C VAL A 11 41.43 13.40 -13.53
N SER A 12 41.49 12.85 -14.74
CA SER A 12 40.30 12.56 -15.54
C SER A 12 39.63 11.20 -15.27
N LEU A 13 40.15 10.37 -14.35
CA LEU A 13 39.70 8.97 -14.17
C LEU A 13 38.81 8.71 -12.93
N PHE A 14 38.44 9.73 -12.17
CA PHE A 14 37.49 9.58 -11.05
C PHE A 14 36.04 9.97 -11.37
N PHE A 15 35.66 10.00 -12.65
CA PHE A 15 34.26 9.77 -13.00
C PHE A 15 33.99 8.26 -12.93
N VAL A 16 34.06 7.71 -11.72
CA VAL A 16 33.36 6.47 -11.41
C VAL A 16 31.92 6.76 -11.77
N SER A 17 31.49 6.25 -12.92
CA SER A 17 30.09 6.16 -13.29
C SER A 17 29.46 5.35 -12.16
N CYS A 18 28.97 6.05 -11.15
CA CYS A 18 28.13 5.49 -10.12
C CYS A 18 26.86 5.14 -10.88
N LYS A 19 26.84 3.96 -11.51
CA LYS A 19 25.61 3.32 -11.94
C LYS A 19 24.80 3.21 -10.65
N THR A 20 23.91 4.16 -10.42
CA THR A 20 22.95 4.08 -9.33
C THR A 20 22.15 2.83 -9.63
N ALA A 21 22.40 1.77 -8.87
CA ALA A 21 21.62 0.56 -8.97
C ALA A 21 20.17 0.90 -8.63
N ASP A 22 19.25 0.44 -9.47
CA ASP A 22 17.83 0.61 -9.20
C ASP A 22 17.46 -0.03 -7.87
N SER A 23 16.56 0.60 -7.12
CA SER A 23 16.07 0.05 -5.86
C SER A 23 15.35 -1.28 -6.11
N LYS A 24 15.54 -2.22 -5.19
CA LYS A 24 14.84 -3.53 -5.23
C LYS A 24 13.51 -3.36 -4.52
N ILE A 25 12.44 -3.25 -5.30
CA ILE A 25 11.10 -2.97 -4.79
C ILE A 25 10.32 -4.28 -4.61
N TYR A 26 9.62 -4.41 -3.49
CA TYR A 26 8.67 -5.48 -3.23
C TYR A 26 7.32 -4.85 -2.86
N LEU A 27 6.23 -5.42 -3.36
CA LEU A 27 4.86 -5.04 -3.00
C LEU A 27 4.21 -6.22 -2.30
N LEU A 28 3.62 -6.00 -1.14
CA LEU A 28 3.03 -7.04 -0.31
C LEU A 28 1.59 -6.68 0.06
N PRO A 29 0.58 -7.38 -0.51
CA PRO A 29 -0.81 -7.16 -0.14
C PRO A 29 -1.06 -7.67 1.27
N THR A 30 -1.89 -6.94 2.01
CA THR A 30 -2.35 -7.29 3.36
C THR A 30 -3.86 -7.46 3.38
N LEU A 31 -4.33 -8.31 4.29
CA LEU A 31 -5.73 -8.70 4.41
C LEU A 31 -6.47 -7.95 5.55
N HIS A 32 -5.85 -6.94 6.16
CA HIS A 32 -6.41 -6.24 7.32
C HIS A 32 -6.88 -7.20 8.42
N SER A 33 -8.13 -7.07 8.87
CA SER A 33 -8.72 -7.95 9.89
C SER A 33 -8.90 -9.39 9.43
N ILE A 34 -8.89 -9.66 8.12
CA ILE A 34 -9.05 -11.02 7.57
C ILE A 34 -7.80 -11.89 7.87
N HIS A 35 -6.63 -11.29 8.09
CA HIS A 35 -5.46 -12.02 8.61
C HIS A 35 -5.75 -12.79 9.92
N LYS A 36 -6.76 -12.38 10.71
CA LYS A 36 -7.15 -13.08 11.95
C LYS A 36 -7.79 -14.44 11.70
N ILE A 37 -8.39 -14.63 10.52
CA ILE A 37 -9.20 -15.81 10.21
C ILE A 37 -8.66 -16.61 9.01
N ASN A 38 -7.72 -16.04 8.25
CA ASN A 38 -7.03 -16.77 7.20
C ASN A 38 -5.84 -17.56 7.79
N ALA A 39 -6.02 -18.87 7.95
CA ALA A 39 -4.99 -19.76 8.50
C ALA A 39 -3.75 -19.91 7.60
N ASN A 40 -3.86 -19.61 6.30
CA ASN A 40 -2.81 -19.78 5.30
C ASN A 40 -2.03 -18.49 5.00
N TYR A 41 -2.55 -17.34 5.44
CA TYR A 41 -1.89 -16.05 5.36
C TYR A 41 -2.28 -15.16 6.54
N ASP A 42 -2.01 -15.64 7.76
CA ASP A 42 -2.19 -14.88 9.01
C ASP A 42 -1.09 -13.81 9.23
N TYR A 43 -1.17 -13.06 10.34
CA TYR A 43 -0.14 -12.06 10.70
C TYR A 43 1.27 -12.65 10.91
N ARG A 44 1.38 -13.93 11.28
CA ARG A 44 2.67 -14.60 11.45
C ARG A 44 3.31 -14.86 10.09
N HIS A 45 2.54 -15.35 9.10
CA HIS A 45 3.02 -15.49 7.73
C HIS A 45 3.42 -14.14 7.12
N LEU A 46 2.65 -13.08 7.38
CA LEU A 46 3.02 -11.72 6.98
C LEU A 46 4.39 -11.33 7.56
N LYS A 47 4.58 -11.47 8.87
CA LYS A 47 5.85 -11.15 9.53
C LYS A 47 7.02 -11.99 8.99
N GLU A 48 6.81 -13.29 8.81
CA GLU A 48 7.81 -14.20 8.23
C GLU A 48 8.22 -13.76 6.81
N THR A 49 7.26 -13.33 5.99
CA THR A 49 7.52 -12.81 4.64
C THR A 49 8.39 -11.55 4.67
N VAL A 50 8.12 -10.63 5.60
CA VAL A 50 8.95 -9.42 5.76
C VAL A 50 10.38 -9.77 6.19
N VAL A 51 10.55 -10.75 7.09
CA VAL A 51 11.87 -11.26 7.50
C VAL A 51 12.63 -11.84 6.31
N GLU A 52 11.95 -12.65 5.50
CA GLU A 52 12.55 -13.30 4.33
C GLU A 52 12.99 -12.30 3.26
N ILE A 53 12.14 -11.32 2.96
CA ILE A 53 12.50 -10.22 2.04
C ILE A 53 13.71 -9.45 2.59
N ASN A 54 13.80 -9.30 3.92
CA ASN A 54 14.82 -8.54 4.63
C ASN A 54 15.07 -7.17 3.98
N PRO A 55 14.06 -6.27 3.98
CA PRO A 55 14.17 -4.95 3.37
C PRO A 55 15.04 -4.01 4.21
N ASP A 56 15.61 -2.99 3.59
CA ASP A 56 16.24 -1.87 4.28
C ASP A 56 15.17 -0.91 4.83
N ILE A 57 14.08 -0.77 4.07
CA ILE A 57 12.97 0.15 4.35
C ILE A 57 11.65 -0.61 4.25
N ILE A 58 10.80 -0.43 5.24
CA ILE A 58 9.42 -0.91 5.23
C ILE A 58 8.52 0.31 5.14
N ALA A 59 7.82 0.45 4.02
CA ALA A 59 6.83 1.48 3.81
C ALA A 59 5.44 0.88 4.02
N VAL A 60 4.59 1.53 4.80
CA VAL A 60 3.26 1.05 5.18
C VAL A 60 2.18 2.07 4.83
N GLU A 61 0.95 1.58 4.62
CA GLU A 61 -0.24 2.40 4.36
C GLU A 61 -0.70 3.13 5.63
N ILE A 62 0.15 4.04 6.09
CA ILE A 62 -0.04 5.05 7.14
C ILE A 62 0.37 6.37 6.53
N ARG A 63 -0.25 7.49 6.91
CA ARG A 63 0.14 8.80 6.36
C ARG A 63 1.56 9.16 6.81
N PRO A 64 2.38 9.82 5.97
CA PRO A 64 3.73 10.24 6.34
C PRO A 64 3.79 11.08 7.62
N GLU A 65 2.82 11.97 7.84
CA GLU A 65 2.71 12.82 9.04
C GLU A 65 2.33 12.05 10.31
N ASP A 66 1.76 10.84 10.16
CA ASP A 66 1.26 10.04 11.27
C ASP A 66 2.23 8.94 11.71
N ILE A 67 3.18 8.52 10.85
CA ILE A 67 4.01 7.33 11.11
C ILE A 67 4.88 7.46 12.38
N SER A 68 5.24 8.69 12.77
CA SER A 68 6.02 8.95 13.97
C SER A 68 5.20 8.96 15.26
N GLN A 69 3.87 8.93 15.17
CA GLN A 69 3.00 8.98 16.35
C GLN A 69 3.10 7.70 17.20
N ASP A 70 2.58 7.78 18.43
CA ASP A 70 2.59 6.68 19.38
C ASP A 70 1.65 5.53 18.97
N SER A 71 1.80 4.39 19.66
CA SER A 71 1.02 3.18 19.36
C SER A 71 -0.47 3.33 19.67
N LEU A 72 -0.88 4.18 20.62
CA LEU A 72 -2.29 4.43 20.92
C LEU A 72 -2.97 5.18 19.77
N TYR A 73 -2.32 6.23 19.28
CA TYR A 73 -2.75 6.98 18.12
C TYR A 73 -2.82 6.11 16.88
N LEU A 74 -1.74 5.37 16.59
CA LEU A 74 -1.67 4.52 15.40
C LEU A 74 -2.71 3.41 15.44
N LYS A 75 -2.88 2.73 16.58
CA LYS A 75 -3.90 1.67 16.76
C LYS A 75 -5.32 2.18 16.57
N LYS A 76 -5.59 3.43 16.94
CA LYS A 76 -6.91 4.04 16.78
C LYS A 76 -7.25 4.31 15.31
N ASN A 77 -6.25 4.60 14.48
CA ASN A 77 -6.45 5.15 13.14
C ASN A 77 -6.08 4.19 12.00
N TYR A 78 -5.27 3.16 12.26
CA TYR A 78 -4.70 2.30 11.22
C TYR A 78 -4.91 0.81 11.49
N PRO A 79 -4.98 -0.03 10.43
CA PRO A 79 -5.03 -1.47 10.56
C PRO A 79 -3.84 -2.03 11.36
N TYR A 80 -4.08 -3.13 12.07
CA TYR A 80 -3.13 -3.72 13.02
C TYR A 80 -1.75 -3.95 12.41
N GLU A 81 -1.71 -4.61 11.25
CA GLU A 81 -0.47 -4.96 10.57
C GLU A 81 0.35 -3.74 10.12
N MET A 82 -0.29 -2.61 9.82
CA MET A 82 0.42 -1.43 9.33
C MET A 82 1.27 -0.81 10.43
N TRP A 83 0.68 -0.55 11.60
CA TRP A 83 1.41 0.09 12.70
C TRP A 83 2.31 -0.88 13.46
N MET A 84 1.97 -2.17 13.49
CA MET A 84 2.81 -3.20 14.11
C MET A 84 4.14 -3.41 13.40
N MET A 85 4.35 -2.92 12.16
CA MET A 85 5.67 -2.98 11.52
C MET A 85 6.76 -2.27 12.35
N LYS A 86 6.41 -1.18 13.05
CA LYS A 86 7.33 -0.49 13.98
C LYS A 86 7.74 -1.39 15.14
N GLU A 87 6.81 -2.16 15.68
CA GLU A 87 7.03 -3.05 16.83
C GLU A 87 7.70 -4.36 16.43
N TRP A 88 7.34 -4.91 15.26
CA TRP A 88 7.91 -6.16 14.75
C TRP A 88 9.34 -5.98 14.22
N PHE A 89 9.67 -4.78 13.74
CA PHE A 89 10.94 -4.49 13.08
C PHE A 89 11.55 -3.15 13.55
N PRO A 90 11.84 -2.97 14.85
CA PRO A 90 12.30 -1.70 15.41
C PRO A 90 13.65 -1.24 14.85
N ALA A 91 14.46 -2.15 14.31
CA ALA A 91 15.74 -1.83 13.68
C ALA A 91 15.63 -1.40 12.21
N LYS A 92 14.43 -1.41 11.62
CA LYS A 92 14.19 -1.03 10.21
C LYS A 92 13.70 0.41 10.11
N LYS A 93 14.04 1.09 9.02
CA LYS A 93 13.43 2.39 8.68
C LYS A 93 11.99 2.16 8.26
N ILE A 94 11.04 2.75 8.98
CA ILE A 94 9.61 2.68 8.65
C ILE A 94 9.16 4.02 8.04
N LEU A 95 8.44 3.97 6.93
CA LEU A 95 7.87 5.13 6.25
C LEU A 95 6.36 4.96 6.05
N GLY A 96 5.62 6.07 6.08
CA GLY A 96 4.22 6.12 5.66
C GLY A 96 4.09 6.54 4.20
N PHE A 97 3.05 6.09 3.51
CA PHE A 97 2.73 6.52 2.14
C PHE A 97 1.22 6.74 1.86
N ASP A 98 0.35 6.59 2.87
CA ASP A 98 -1.10 6.74 2.68
C ASP A 98 -1.51 8.20 2.49
N TRP A 99 -2.72 8.40 1.99
CA TRP A 99 -3.40 9.67 1.84
C TRP A 99 -4.88 9.54 2.19
N LEU A 100 -5.40 10.44 3.04
CA LEU A 100 -6.77 10.34 3.58
C LEU A 100 -7.66 11.54 3.26
N GLY A 101 -7.23 12.42 2.35
CA GLY A 101 -7.91 13.65 2.00
C GLY A 101 -7.10 14.90 2.33
N THR A 102 -7.31 15.96 1.53
CA THR A 102 -6.63 17.24 1.70
C THR A 102 -7.06 17.99 2.96
N ASP A 103 -8.22 17.66 3.55
CA ASP A 103 -8.79 18.34 4.71
C ASP A 103 -8.02 18.09 6.01
N ILE A 104 -7.20 17.02 6.05
CA ILE A 104 -6.36 16.67 7.20
C ILE A 104 -4.87 16.58 6.86
N GLU A 105 -4.46 16.96 5.65
CA GLU A 105 -3.04 16.94 5.25
C GLU A 105 -2.17 17.76 6.21
N ASN A 106 -1.04 17.18 6.61
CA ASN A 106 -0.09 17.78 7.55
C ASN A 106 -0.68 18.08 8.94
N GLN A 107 -1.83 17.48 9.26
CA GLN A 107 -2.48 17.59 10.56
C GLN A 107 -2.71 16.21 11.16
N LEU A 108 -2.71 16.14 12.49
CA LEU A 108 -3.14 14.94 13.20
C LEU A 108 -4.61 14.66 12.90
N ILE A 109 -4.97 13.38 12.77
CA ILE A 109 -6.35 12.91 12.64
C ILE A 109 -7.11 13.33 13.91
N PRO A 110 -8.13 14.19 13.81
CA PRO A 110 -8.92 14.59 14.96
C PRO A 110 -9.59 13.38 15.65
N ALA A 111 -9.80 13.47 16.96
CA ALA A 111 -10.25 12.33 17.76
C ALA A 111 -11.61 11.73 17.32
N ASN A 112 -12.51 12.53 16.76
CA ASN A 112 -13.82 12.16 16.23
C ASN A 112 -13.86 12.14 14.69
N TYR A 113 -12.71 12.18 14.01
CA TYR A 113 -12.64 12.36 12.56
C TYR A 113 -13.48 11.35 11.79
N TRP A 114 -13.25 10.06 12.05
CA TRP A 114 -13.92 8.96 11.36
C TRP A 114 -15.43 8.88 11.58
N LYS A 115 -15.95 9.50 12.65
CA LYS A 115 -17.38 9.45 12.99
C LYS A 115 -18.13 10.68 12.51
N GLU A 116 -17.52 11.85 12.61
CA GLU A 116 -18.25 13.13 12.53
C GLU A 116 -17.66 14.11 11.52
N ILE A 117 -16.35 14.08 11.28
CA ILE A 117 -15.68 15.13 10.49
C ILE A 117 -15.45 14.67 9.06
N SER A 118 -14.95 13.44 8.89
CA SER A 118 -14.46 12.87 7.64
C SER A 118 -15.46 13.07 6.49
N PRO A 119 -15.10 13.85 5.45
CA PRO A 119 -15.97 14.11 4.31
C PRO A 119 -16.38 12.82 3.59
N ILE A 120 -15.44 11.89 3.41
CA ILE A 120 -15.75 10.60 2.76
C ILE A 120 -16.75 9.78 3.58
N LYS A 121 -16.64 9.77 4.91
CA LYS A 121 -17.61 9.05 5.77
C LYS A 121 -19.01 9.66 5.71
N LYS A 122 -19.12 10.98 5.52
CA LYS A 122 -20.41 11.64 5.26
C LYS A 122 -21.02 11.19 3.93
N TYR A 123 -20.23 11.12 2.86
CA TYR A 123 -20.72 10.63 1.57
C TYR A 123 -21.06 9.13 1.60
N GLU A 124 -20.26 8.29 2.26
CA GLU A 124 -20.55 6.87 2.44
C GLU A 124 -21.86 6.65 3.22
N LYS A 125 -22.07 7.43 4.29
CA LYS A 125 -23.31 7.39 5.07
C LYS A 125 -24.53 7.83 4.24
N ALA A 126 -24.42 8.94 3.52
CA ALA A 126 -25.49 9.43 2.66
C ALA A 126 -25.84 8.41 1.56
N LEU A 127 -24.85 7.74 0.98
CA LEU A 127 -25.06 6.67 0.01
C LEU A 127 -25.78 5.46 0.63
N ALA A 128 -25.44 5.10 1.86
CA ALA A 128 -26.09 3.99 2.57
C ALA A 128 -27.56 4.30 2.92
N GLU A 129 -27.88 5.56 3.21
CA GLU A 129 -29.23 6.03 3.54
C GLU A 129 -30.11 6.25 2.30
N ASP A 130 -29.52 6.46 1.12
CA ASP A 130 -30.23 6.56 -0.16
C ASP A 130 -30.60 5.17 -0.69
N SER A 131 -31.86 4.77 -0.55
CA SER A 131 -32.31 3.43 -0.94
C SER A 131 -32.10 3.10 -2.43
N VAL A 132 -32.20 4.09 -3.32
CA VAL A 132 -32.05 3.89 -4.77
C VAL A 132 -30.59 3.61 -5.11
N TYR A 133 -29.67 4.44 -4.62
CA TYR A 133 -28.24 4.28 -4.93
C TYR A 133 -27.57 3.19 -4.09
N SER A 134 -28.04 2.95 -2.86
CA SER A 134 -27.65 1.79 -2.06
C SER A 134 -28.01 0.48 -2.78
N ALA A 135 -29.21 0.38 -3.36
CA ALA A 135 -29.60 -0.78 -4.16
C ALA A 135 -28.78 -0.93 -5.45
N LYS A 136 -28.32 0.18 -6.05
CA LYS A 136 -27.39 0.12 -7.20
C LYS A 136 -26.02 -0.40 -6.78
N LYS A 137 -25.44 0.12 -5.68
CA LYS A 137 -24.18 -0.38 -5.10
C LYS A 137 -24.26 -1.86 -4.74
N ALA A 138 -25.39 -2.30 -4.18
CA ALA A 138 -25.61 -3.69 -3.78
C ALA A 138 -25.42 -4.70 -4.92
N LYS A 139 -25.70 -4.30 -6.18
CA LYS A 139 -25.46 -5.14 -7.36
C LYS A 139 -23.98 -5.46 -7.60
N CYS A 140 -23.07 -4.62 -7.10
CA CYS A 140 -21.63 -4.81 -7.18
C CYS A 140 -21.09 -5.73 -6.07
N GLU A 141 -21.84 -5.96 -4.98
CA GLU A 141 -21.37 -6.75 -3.82
C GLU A 141 -21.13 -8.23 -4.13
N ARG A 142 -21.62 -8.73 -5.28
CA ARG A 142 -21.28 -10.08 -5.75
C ARG A 142 -19.76 -10.29 -5.87
N PHE A 143 -19.03 -9.26 -6.32
CA PHE A 143 -17.58 -9.32 -6.47
C PHE A 143 -16.91 -9.46 -5.09
N ASN A 144 -17.32 -8.66 -4.10
CA ASN A 144 -16.82 -8.78 -2.73
C ASN A 144 -17.16 -10.12 -2.07
N THR A 145 -18.36 -10.66 -2.35
CA THR A 145 -18.76 -11.98 -1.84
C THR A 145 -17.84 -13.07 -2.36
N GLU A 146 -17.51 -13.02 -3.65
CA GLU A 146 -16.60 -13.97 -4.29
C GLU A 146 -15.16 -13.81 -3.80
N ARG A 147 -14.67 -12.56 -3.70
CA ARG A 147 -13.36 -12.25 -3.11
C ARG A 147 -13.20 -12.78 -1.70
N LEU A 148 -14.24 -12.67 -0.87
CA LEU A 148 -14.16 -13.08 0.53
C LEU A 148 -13.80 -14.56 0.69
N SER A 149 -14.21 -15.42 -0.25
CA SER A 149 -13.79 -16.83 -0.25
C SER A 149 -12.28 -16.97 -0.44
N ILE A 150 -11.71 -16.26 -1.43
CA ILE A 150 -10.28 -16.21 -1.73
C ILE A 150 -9.50 -15.65 -0.53
N LEU A 151 -9.90 -14.47 -0.04
CA LEU A 151 -9.19 -13.75 1.02
C LEU A 151 -9.18 -14.50 2.35
N LYS A 152 -10.19 -15.35 2.62
CA LYS A 152 -10.25 -16.16 3.85
C LYS A 152 -9.41 -17.43 3.80
N THR A 153 -9.13 -17.97 2.61
CA THR A 153 -8.53 -19.31 2.50
C THR A 153 -7.17 -19.34 1.83
N ASN A 154 -6.86 -18.40 0.94
CA ASN A 154 -5.65 -18.50 0.15
C ASN A 154 -4.40 -18.11 0.95
N SER A 155 -3.32 -18.85 0.74
CA SER A 155 -1.98 -18.38 1.08
C SER A 155 -1.58 -17.16 0.23
N LEU A 156 -0.52 -16.45 0.61
CA LEU A 156 -0.02 -15.31 -0.16
C LEU A 156 0.26 -15.68 -1.64
N ALA A 157 0.92 -16.81 -1.89
CA ALA A 157 1.24 -17.24 -3.25
C ALA A 157 -0.01 -17.56 -4.08
N GLU A 158 -1.03 -18.16 -3.45
CA GLU A 158 -2.31 -18.44 -4.09
C GLU A 158 -3.12 -17.16 -4.33
N LEU A 159 -3.08 -16.21 -3.39
CA LEU A 159 -3.74 -14.90 -3.51
C LEU A 159 -3.19 -14.14 -4.72
N LEU A 160 -1.87 -14.04 -4.84
CA LEU A 160 -1.19 -13.32 -5.94
C LEU A 160 -1.47 -13.92 -7.33
N LYS A 161 -1.85 -15.19 -7.41
CA LYS A 161 -2.20 -15.91 -8.66
C LYS A 161 -3.71 -16.05 -8.87
N SER A 162 -4.52 -15.62 -7.90
CA SER A 162 -5.97 -15.75 -7.94
C SER A 162 -6.60 -14.70 -8.85
N LYS A 163 -7.93 -14.80 -9.01
CA LYS A 163 -8.75 -13.79 -9.67
C LYS A 163 -9.13 -12.60 -8.75
N ASP A 164 -8.62 -12.53 -7.52
CA ASP A 164 -8.98 -11.45 -6.60
C ASP A 164 -8.74 -10.06 -7.22
N ALA A 165 -7.55 -9.86 -7.80
CA ALA A 165 -7.20 -8.65 -8.54
C ALA A 165 -8.26 -8.25 -9.59
N GLN A 166 -8.76 -9.21 -10.37
CA GLN A 166 -9.80 -8.97 -11.36
C GLN A 166 -11.13 -8.59 -10.70
N LEU A 167 -11.54 -9.34 -9.67
CA LEU A 167 -12.79 -9.07 -8.94
C LEU A 167 -12.77 -7.70 -8.25
N THR A 168 -11.62 -7.27 -7.73
CA THR A 168 -11.43 -5.94 -7.15
C THR A 168 -11.61 -4.86 -8.22
N SER A 169 -10.98 -5.04 -9.39
CA SER A 169 -11.17 -4.13 -10.53
C SER A 169 -12.64 -4.07 -10.97
N ASP A 170 -13.29 -5.22 -11.11
CA ASP A 170 -14.69 -5.32 -11.52
C ASP A 170 -15.64 -4.66 -10.50
N PHE A 171 -15.34 -4.80 -9.21
CA PHE A 171 -16.06 -4.10 -8.15
C PHE A 171 -15.96 -2.59 -8.31
N TYR A 172 -14.75 -2.04 -8.43
CA TYR A 172 -14.56 -0.59 -8.54
C TYR A 172 -15.14 -0.03 -9.84
N GLN A 173 -15.06 -0.76 -10.95
CA GLN A 173 -15.71 -0.38 -12.20
C GLN A 173 -17.23 -0.33 -12.03
N CYS A 174 -17.85 -1.43 -11.57
CA CYS A 174 -19.29 -1.49 -11.31
C CYS A 174 -19.72 -0.39 -10.35
N PHE A 175 -18.96 -0.17 -9.28
CA PHE A 175 -19.28 0.82 -8.26
C PHE A 175 -19.27 2.23 -8.84
N ASN A 176 -18.24 2.60 -9.61
CA ASN A 176 -18.16 3.90 -10.27
C ASN A 176 -19.31 4.12 -11.28
N GLU A 177 -19.59 3.13 -12.13
CA GLU A 177 -20.69 3.20 -13.11
C GLU A 177 -22.04 3.33 -12.41
N SER A 178 -22.25 2.58 -11.32
CA SER A 178 -23.52 2.56 -10.58
C SER A 178 -23.90 3.90 -9.95
N LEU A 179 -22.91 4.75 -9.66
CA LEU A 179 -23.07 6.05 -9.00
C LEU A 179 -22.87 7.23 -9.95
N GLN A 180 -22.57 6.99 -11.23
CA GLN A 180 -22.29 8.04 -12.21
C GLN A 180 -23.46 9.04 -12.32
N GLY A 181 -23.13 10.33 -12.38
CA GLY A 181 -24.10 11.42 -12.50
C GLY A 181 -24.87 11.75 -11.23
N SER A 182 -24.57 11.10 -10.10
CA SER A 182 -25.19 11.37 -8.80
C SER A 182 -24.26 12.13 -7.85
N ILE A 183 -24.83 12.69 -6.78
CA ILE A 183 -24.03 13.25 -5.68
C ILE A 183 -23.15 12.17 -5.02
N HIS A 184 -23.57 10.90 -5.04
CA HIS A 184 -22.83 9.78 -4.47
C HIS A 184 -21.59 9.40 -5.28
N GLN A 185 -21.44 9.91 -6.51
CA GLN A 185 -20.22 9.73 -7.31
C GLN A 185 -18.96 10.26 -6.59
N GLN A 186 -19.11 11.10 -5.57
CA GLN A 186 -17.98 11.59 -4.77
C GLN A 186 -17.25 10.45 -4.03
N VAL A 187 -17.94 9.35 -3.68
CA VAL A 187 -17.31 8.20 -3.01
C VAL A 187 -16.26 7.53 -3.90
N PRO A 188 -16.62 7.00 -5.09
CA PRO A 188 -15.62 6.39 -5.98
C PRO A 188 -14.56 7.39 -6.46
N LYS A 189 -14.91 8.67 -6.67
CA LYS A 189 -13.92 9.72 -7.00
C LYS A 189 -12.84 9.87 -5.94
N PHE A 190 -13.23 9.88 -4.66
CA PHE A 190 -12.28 9.93 -3.56
C PHE A 190 -11.38 8.69 -3.54
N TYR A 191 -11.92 7.48 -3.73
CA TYR A 191 -11.11 6.25 -3.78
C TYR A 191 -10.12 6.25 -4.95
N THR A 192 -10.54 6.68 -6.14
CA THR A 192 -9.64 6.86 -7.29
C THR A 192 -8.54 7.84 -6.95
N LYS A 193 -8.88 8.99 -6.36
CA LYS A 193 -7.88 10.00 -5.98
C LYS A 193 -6.90 9.48 -4.94
N ARG A 194 -7.38 8.74 -3.93
CA ARG A 194 -6.51 8.09 -2.92
C ARG A 194 -5.52 7.11 -3.55
N ASN A 195 -5.96 6.30 -4.52
CA ASN A 195 -5.07 5.40 -5.25
C ASN A 195 -3.99 6.15 -6.04
N GLU A 196 -4.32 7.29 -6.65
CA GLU A 196 -3.36 8.14 -7.35
C GLU A 196 -2.33 8.73 -6.39
N GLU A 197 -2.77 9.29 -5.27
CA GLU A 197 -1.88 9.88 -4.26
C GLU A 197 -0.97 8.83 -3.61
N ILE A 198 -1.49 7.63 -3.30
CA ILE A 198 -0.69 6.50 -2.82
C ILE A 198 0.41 6.14 -3.83
N LEU A 199 0.08 6.08 -5.12
CA LEU A 199 1.05 5.77 -6.18
C LEU A 199 2.15 6.84 -6.27
N GLU A 200 1.79 8.12 -6.21
CA GLU A 200 2.75 9.22 -6.24
C GLU A 200 3.66 9.24 -5.00
N ASN A 201 3.10 8.98 -3.82
CA ASN A 201 3.87 8.84 -2.58
C ASN A 201 4.87 7.69 -2.65
N ILE A 202 4.47 6.54 -3.21
CA ILE A 202 5.36 5.40 -3.44
C ILE A 202 6.48 5.79 -4.40
N ARG A 203 6.17 6.45 -5.53
CA ARG A 203 7.17 6.91 -6.50
C ARG A 203 8.19 7.85 -5.86
N LYS A 204 7.73 8.78 -5.02
CA LYS A 204 8.59 9.67 -4.25
C LYS A 204 9.53 8.90 -3.31
N ILE A 205 9.01 7.94 -2.55
CA ILE A 205 9.83 7.09 -1.67
C ILE A 205 10.90 6.32 -2.46
N ILE A 206 10.54 5.76 -3.62
CA ILE A 206 11.50 5.05 -4.48
C ILE A 206 12.60 6.01 -4.94
N LEU A 207 12.25 7.21 -5.39
CA LEU A 207 13.19 8.22 -5.89
C LEU A 207 14.16 8.70 -4.80
N GLU A 208 13.67 8.91 -3.58
CA GLU A 208 14.45 9.39 -2.43
C GLU A 208 15.35 8.30 -1.81
N ASN A 209 15.07 7.03 -2.08
CA ASN A 209 15.77 5.90 -1.47
C ASN A 209 16.38 4.96 -2.54
N LYS A 210 17.18 5.53 -3.45
CA LYS A 210 17.92 4.78 -4.48
C LYS A 210 18.88 3.74 -3.87
N ASN A 211 19.10 2.64 -4.57
CA ASN A 211 19.93 1.51 -4.15
C ASN A 211 19.47 0.78 -2.87
N LYS A 212 18.25 1.04 -2.38
CA LYS A 212 17.70 0.35 -1.21
C LYS A 212 16.78 -0.80 -1.63
N LYS A 213 16.69 -1.82 -0.77
CA LYS A 213 15.61 -2.80 -0.82
C LYS A 213 14.41 -2.24 -0.05
N ILE A 214 13.32 -1.96 -0.76
CA ILE A 214 12.13 -1.33 -0.17
C ILE A 214 10.97 -2.30 -0.30
N LEU A 215 10.27 -2.52 0.82
CA LEU A 215 9.03 -3.27 0.87
C LEU A 215 7.88 -2.31 1.12
N PHE A 216 6.88 -2.29 0.25
CA PHE A 216 5.62 -1.59 0.46
C PHE A 216 4.53 -2.57 0.90
N LEU A 217 3.93 -2.32 2.06
CA LEU A 217 2.77 -3.05 2.56
C LEU A 217 1.52 -2.20 2.40
N THR A 218 0.52 -2.73 1.71
CA THR A 218 -0.72 -2.02 1.36
C THR A 218 -1.91 -2.95 1.52
N GLY A 219 -3.11 -2.40 1.69
CA GLY A 219 -4.33 -3.19 1.63
C GLY A 219 -4.44 -3.89 0.27
N ASP A 220 -4.96 -5.11 0.27
CA ASP A 220 -5.20 -5.90 -0.94
C ASP A 220 -6.00 -5.13 -2.02
N ASP A 221 -6.96 -4.31 -1.58
CA ASP A 221 -7.73 -3.41 -2.46
C ASP A 221 -6.88 -2.38 -3.21
N HIS A 222 -5.78 -1.91 -2.61
CA HIS A 222 -4.86 -0.94 -3.20
C HIS A 222 -3.78 -1.61 -4.04
N TYR A 223 -3.41 -2.85 -3.70
CA TYR A 223 -2.38 -3.62 -4.39
C TYR A 223 -2.62 -3.73 -5.90
N ILE A 224 -3.86 -3.95 -6.33
CA ILE A 224 -4.23 -4.03 -7.76
C ILE A 224 -3.92 -2.75 -8.54
N PHE A 225 -4.06 -1.57 -7.91
CA PHE A 225 -3.79 -0.29 -8.55
C PHE A 225 -2.29 0.02 -8.65
N LEU A 226 -1.47 -0.75 -7.94
CA LEU A 226 -0.03 -0.54 -7.78
C LEU A 226 0.80 -1.56 -8.57
N LYS A 227 0.41 -2.84 -8.53
CA LYS A 227 1.23 -3.96 -9.03
C LYS A 227 1.69 -3.81 -10.48
N ASP A 228 0.84 -3.23 -11.34
CA ASP A 228 1.15 -3.09 -12.78
C ASP A 228 1.83 -1.75 -13.11
N LYS A 229 1.83 -0.79 -12.17
CA LYS A 229 2.39 0.56 -12.35
C LYS A 229 3.75 0.74 -11.69
N ILE A 230 4.13 -0.18 -10.80
CA ILE A 230 5.41 -0.18 -10.08
C ILE A 230 6.16 -1.45 -10.47
N LYS A 231 7.33 -1.30 -11.09
CA LYS A 231 8.23 -2.42 -11.34
C LYS A 231 8.75 -2.97 -10.01
N HIS A 232 8.41 -4.21 -9.69
CA HIS A 232 8.73 -4.85 -8.43
C HIS A 232 9.24 -6.27 -8.64
N GLN A 233 9.87 -6.81 -7.60
CA GLN A 233 10.37 -8.18 -7.52
C GLN A 233 9.26 -9.11 -7.07
N THR A 234 9.32 -10.37 -7.52
CA THR A 234 8.46 -11.42 -6.99
C THR A 234 8.77 -11.65 -5.51
N ILE A 235 7.73 -11.83 -4.70
CA ILE A 235 7.89 -12.25 -3.30
C ILE A 235 8.47 -13.67 -3.28
N PRO A 236 9.55 -13.94 -2.52
CA PRO A 236 10.09 -15.29 -2.39
C PRO A 236 9.01 -16.28 -1.95
N GLU A 237 8.85 -17.37 -2.70
CA GLU A 237 8.02 -18.49 -2.25
C GLU A 237 8.86 -19.37 -1.34
N LYS A 238 8.38 -19.69 -0.13
CA LYS A 238 8.97 -20.76 0.67
C LYS A 238 8.97 -22.04 -0.16
N THR A 239 10.15 -22.53 -0.54
CA THR A 239 10.31 -23.94 -0.87
C THR A 239 9.89 -24.71 0.38
N LYS A 240 8.73 -25.37 0.33
CA LYS A 240 8.33 -26.32 1.37
C LYS A 240 9.42 -27.40 1.42
N THR A 241 10.38 -27.29 2.32
CA THR A 241 11.13 -28.46 2.78
C THR A 241 10.10 -29.36 3.42
N LYS A 242 9.68 -30.39 2.68
CA LYS A 242 8.95 -31.53 3.23
C LYS A 242 9.87 -32.12 4.31
N ASN A 243 9.50 -31.94 5.57
CA ASN A 243 9.94 -32.82 6.64
C ASN A 243 8.88 -33.91 6.80
#